data_AF-A0A844B9G8-F1
#
_entry.id   AF-A0A844B9G8-F1
#
_cell.length_a   1.000
_cell.length_b   1.000
_cell.length_c   1.000
_cell.angle_alpha   90.00
_cell.angle_beta   90.00
_cell.angle_gamma   90.00
#
_symmetry.space_group_name_H-M   'P 1'
#
loop_
_entity.id
_entity.type
_entity.pdbx_description
1 polymer ?
#
loop_
_entity_poly.entity_id
_entity_poly.type
_entity_poly.pdbx_seq_one_letter_code
_entity_poly.pdbx_strand_id
1 'polypeptide(L)'
;MPLILGVVGALVLGGGAFFALYSGLILGGGAEKSHSAGGKPSKTNDSMLGSVAFVPIAPMIISLGPESQRRHLRFQAQLEVTPAYQQEVTLLMPRVLDVLNSYLRAVETAEFERPTALITLRAQMLRRVQLVTGQDRVRDLLITEFVLN
;
A
#
# COMPACT_ATOMS: atom_id res chain seq x y z
N MET A 1 57.77 -7.09 15.20
CA MET A 1 57.69 -5.89 14.35
C MET A 1 57.09 -6.07 12.95
N PRO A 2 57.13 -7.23 12.26
CA PRO A 2 56.49 -7.33 10.93
C PRO A 2 54.95 -7.40 10.99
N LEU A 3 54.39 -7.99 12.05
CA LEU A 3 52.93 -8.13 12.22
C LEU A 3 52.21 -6.77 12.37
N ILE A 4 52.81 -5.84 13.12
CA ILE A 4 52.25 -4.51 13.37
C ILE A 4 52.22 -3.69 12.08
N LEU A 5 53.28 -3.76 11.28
CA LEU A 5 53.33 -3.12 9.96
C LEU A 5 52.30 -3.71 9.00
N GLY A 6 52.07 -5.03 9.05
CA GLY A 6 51.02 -5.69 8.27
C GLY A 6 49.62 -5.23 8.64
N VAL A 7 49.32 -5.12 9.93
CA VAL A 7 48.01 -4.66 10.43
C VAL A 7 47.77 -3.20 10.08
N VAL A 8 48.76 -2.33 10.25
CA VAL A 8 48.67 -0.92 9.87
C VAL A 8 48.47 -0.79 8.36
N GLY A 9 49.22 -1.55 7.55
CA GLY A 9 49.05 -1.57 6.10
C GLY A 9 47.65 -2.04 5.67
N ALA A 10 47.12 -3.09 6.29
CA ALA A 10 45.77 -3.60 6.01
C ALA A 10 44.67 -2.58 6.34
N LEU A 11 44.82 -1.84 7.45
CA LEU A 11 43.87 -0.79 7.84
C LEU A 11 43.90 0.41 6.89
N VAL A 12 45.09 0.84 6.46
CA VAL A 12 45.24 1.95 5.52
C VAL A 12 44.69 1.58 4.14
N LEU A 13 45.03 0.39 3.63
CA LEU A 13 44.56 -0.08 2.33
C LEU A 13 43.05 -0.39 2.33
N GLY A 14 42.55 -1.05 3.37
CA GLY A 14 41.13 -1.36 3.53
C GLY A 14 40.29 -0.08 3.71
N GLY A 15 40.74 0.85 4.56
CA GLY A 15 40.09 2.13 4.77
C GLY A 15 40.10 3.02 3.52
N GLY A 16 41.22 3.07 2.80
CA GLY A 16 41.34 3.82 1.55
C GLY A 16 40.45 3.28 0.43
N ALA A 17 40.41 1.95 0.24
CA ALA A 17 39.54 1.31 -0.76
C ALA A 17 38.05 1.50 -0.43
N PHE A 18 37.67 1.32 0.85
CA PHE A 18 36.30 1.57 1.29
C PHE A 18 35.90 3.04 1.08
N PHE A 19 36.77 3.98 1.44
CA PHE A 19 36.51 5.41 1.25
C PHE A 19 36.33 5.76 -0.23
N ALA A 20 37.18 5.25 -1.12
CA ALA A 20 37.10 5.56 -2.55
C ALA A 20 35.85 4.98 -3.24
N LEU A 21 35.34 3.84 -2.75
CA LEU A 21 34.05 3.26 -3.17
C LEU A 21 32.87 4.03 -2.58
N TYR A 22 32.89 4.29 -1.27
CA TYR A 22 31.83 4.99 -0.55
C TYR A 22 31.66 6.44 -1.02
N SER A 23 32.77 7.15 -1.26
CA SER A 23 32.77 8.53 -1.74
C SER A 23 32.47 8.63 -3.24
N GLY A 24 32.28 7.50 -3.94
CA GLY A 24 32.01 7.47 -5.37
C GLY A 24 33.15 7.95 -6.25
N LEU A 25 34.39 8.03 -5.72
CA LEU A 25 35.56 8.56 -6.44
C LEU A 25 35.99 7.64 -7.59
N ILE A 26 35.83 6.32 -7.41
CA ILE A 26 36.20 5.29 -8.40
C ILE A 26 35.01 4.89 -9.28
N LEU A 27 33.77 5.05 -8.82
CA LEU A 27 32.55 4.64 -9.53
C LEU A 27 31.82 5.82 -10.19
N GLY A 28 32.51 6.94 -10.44
CA GLY A 28 31.93 8.19 -10.87
C GLY A 28 31.18 8.12 -12.21
N GLY A 29 29.88 8.39 -12.16
CA GLY A 29 29.04 8.62 -13.33
C GLY A 29 27.73 9.34 -12.98
N GLY A 30 27.80 10.60 -12.54
CA GLY A 30 26.63 11.51 -12.54
C GLY A 30 26.43 12.38 -11.30
N ALA A 31 27.40 13.24 -10.95
CA ALA A 31 27.16 14.37 -10.05
C ALA A 31 26.81 15.62 -10.86
N GLU A 32 25.53 16.00 -10.93
CA GLU A 32 25.20 17.42 -11.06
C GLU A 32 25.27 18.06 -9.66
N LYS A 33 26.12 19.10 -9.63
CA LYS A 33 26.48 20.01 -8.56
C LYS A 33 25.41 20.21 -7.46
N SER A 34 25.77 19.81 -6.25
CA SER A 34 25.16 20.33 -5.02
C SER A 34 25.48 21.80 -4.83
N HIS A 35 24.46 22.65 -4.87
CA HIS A 35 24.41 23.87 -4.09
C HIS A 35 23.73 23.58 -2.74
N SER A 36 24.45 23.94 -1.67
CA SER A 36 23.95 24.47 -0.39
C SER A 36 23.03 23.61 0.48
N ALA A 37 23.63 23.12 1.57
CA ALA A 37 23.19 23.19 2.96
C ALA A 37 21.67 23.11 3.29
N GLY A 38 21.29 22.02 3.98
CA GLY A 38 20.21 22.05 4.96
C GLY A 38 19.13 20.98 4.80
N GLY A 39 19.29 19.84 5.50
CA GLY A 39 18.16 19.13 6.11
C GLY A 39 17.49 18.00 5.33
N LYS A 40 17.52 16.82 5.98
CA LYS A 40 16.68 15.61 5.84
C LYS A 40 17.13 14.54 4.82
N PRO A 41 17.26 13.26 5.25
CA PRO A 41 17.45 12.14 4.34
C PRO A 41 16.09 11.81 3.72
N SER A 42 15.97 11.84 2.39
CA SER A 42 14.79 11.33 1.72
C SER A 42 15.16 10.45 0.54
N LYS A 43 14.62 9.24 0.62
CA LYS A 43 14.25 8.33 -0.48
C LYS A 43 15.38 7.55 -1.14
N THR A 44 15.75 6.46 -0.45
CA THR A 44 16.29 5.26 -1.08
C THR A 44 15.26 4.69 -2.07
N ASN A 45 15.57 4.72 -3.37
CA ASN A 45 15.16 3.79 -4.43
C ASN A 45 13.78 3.11 -4.30
N ASP A 46 12.71 3.84 -4.64
CA ASP A 46 11.33 3.34 -4.75
C ASP A 46 10.89 3.15 -6.22
N SER A 47 11.77 2.58 -7.06
CA SER A 47 11.61 2.59 -8.53
C SER A 47 11.29 1.23 -9.17
N MET A 48 10.91 0.20 -8.38
CA MET A 48 10.47 -1.09 -8.96
C MET A 48 9.08 -1.56 -8.52
N LEU A 49 8.51 -0.94 -7.49
CA LEU A 49 7.08 -1.01 -7.21
C LEU A 49 6.52 0.31 -7.74
N GLY A 50 5.62 0.28 -8.72
CA GLY A 50 4.90 1.49 -9.11
C GLY A 50 4.38 2.16 -7.83
N SER A 51 4.51 3.48 -7.73
CA SER A 51 4.06 4.17 -6.53
C SER A 51 2.56 3.86 -6.33
N VAL A 52 2.22 3.35 -5.15
CA VAL A 52 0.84 3.03 -4.75
C VAL A 52 0.48 3.86 -3.53
N ALA A 53 -0.78 4.25 -3.44
CA ALA A 53 -1.34 4.89 -2.26
C ALA A 53 -2.50 4.03 -1.75
N PHE A 54 -2.72 4.08 -0.43
CA PHE A 54 -3.80 3.35 0.22
C PHE A 54 -4.78 4.32 0.85
N VAL A 55 -6.07 4.16 0.52
CA VAL A 55 -7.16 4.94 1.12
C VAL A 55 -7.96 4.00 2.01
N PRO A 56 -7.99 4.22 3.33
CA PRO A 56 -8.71 3.35 4.24
C PRO A 56 -10.23 3.55 4.09
N ILE A 57 -10.97 2.44 4.13
CA ILE A 57 -12.42 2.46 4.24
C ILE A 57 -12.79 2.34 5.73
N ALA A 58 -13.68 3.21 6.19
CA ALA A 58 -14.17 3.15 7.57
C ALA A 58 -14.81 1.78 7.86
N PRO A 59 -14.63 1.21 9.07
CA PRO A 59 -15.27 -0.06 9.43
C PRO A 59 -16.79 0.00 9.28
N MET A 60 -17.36 -1.05 8.71
CA MET A 60 -18.78 -1.16 8.39
C MET A 60 -19.40 -2.33 9.17
N ILE A 61 -20.60 -2.13 9.71
CA ILE A 61 -21.41 -3.20 10.31
C ILE A 61 -22.71 -3.28 9.51
N ILE A 62 -22.93 -4.41 8.86
CA ILE A 62 -24.06 -4.63 7.95
C ILE A 62 -24.97 -5.70 8.54
N SER A 63 -26.25 -5.38 8.75
CA SER A 63 -27.27 -6.35 9.18
C SER A 63 -27.69 -7.22 7.99
N LEU A 64 -27.68 -8.55 8.19
CA LEU A 64 -28.00 -9.51 7.13
C LEU A 64 -29.44 -10.06 7.29
N GLY A 65 -30.26 -9.93 6.24
CA GLY A 65 -31.61 -10.52 6.15
C GLY A 65 -32.74 -9.75 6.86
N PRO A 66 -34.01 -10.14 6.63
CA PRO A 66 -35.20 -9.55 7.27
C PRO A 66 -35.33 -9.90 8.76
N GLU A 67 -34.77 -11.04 9.17
CA GLU A 67 -34.58 -11.46 10.58
C GLU A 67 -33.32 -10.80 11.18
N SER A 68 -33.10 -9.51 10.85
CA SER A 68 -31.94 -8.65 11.12
C SER A 68 -31.49 -8.54 12.60
N GLN A 69 -32.11 -9.28 13.52
CA GLN A 69 -31.81 -9.26 14.95
C GLN A 69 -30.66 -10.18 15.38
N ARG A 70 -30.12 -11.06 14.52
CA ARG A 70 -29.09 -12.04 14.97
C ARG A 70 -27.87 -12.23 14.09
N ARG A 71 -27.76 -11.59 12.92
CA ARG A 71 -26.56 -11.75 12.07
C ARG A 71 -26.02 -10.43 11.56
N HIS A 72 -24.77 -10.14 11.87
CA HIS A 72 -24.08 -8.89 11.52
C HIS A 72 -22.76 -9.22 10.83
N LEU A 73 -22.51 -8.59 9.69
CA LEU A 73 -21.21 -8.62 9.03
C LEU A 73 -20.40 -7.42 9.47
N ARG A 74 -19.25 -7.68 10.10
CA ARG A 74 -18.22 -6.66 10.32
C ARG A 74 -17.22 -6.71 9.16
N PHE A 75 -17.07 -5.59 8.48
CA PHE A 75 -16.25 -5.45 7.28
C PHE A 75 -15.30 -4.25 7.40
N GLN A 76 -14.03 -4.45 7.06
CA GLN A 76 -13.05 -3.38 6.94
C GLN A 76 -12.13 -3.63 5.75
N ALA A 77 -11.83 -2.58 4.99
CA ALA A 77 -10.98 -2.68 3.81
C ALA A 77 -10.16 -1.41 3.54
N GLN A 78 -9.26 -1.50 2.57
CA GLN A 78 -8.50 -0.39 2.02
C GLN A 78 -8.58 -0.44 0.50
N LEU A 79 -8.57 0.72 -0.14
CA LEU A 79 -8.46 0.84 -1.60
C LEU A 79 -7.00 1.09 -1.96
N GLU A 80 -6.44 0.28 -2.85
CA GLU A 80 -5.19 0.59 -3.54
C GLU A 80 -5.50 1.52 -4.71
N VAL A 81 -4.87 2.69 -4.70
CA VAL A 81 -5.09 3.73 -5.69
C VAL A 81 -3.77 4.19 -6.28
N THR A 82 -3.82 4.65 -7.53
CA THR A 82 -2.69 5.37 -8.11
C THR A 82 -2.50 6.67 -7.32
N PRO A 83 -1.29 7.03 -6.87
CA PRO A 83 -1.06 8.19 -6.01
C PRO A 83 -1.59 9.51 -6.56
N ALA A 84 -1.59 9.67 -7.88
CA ALA A 84 -2.15 10.84 -8.57
C ALA A 84 -3.65 11.05 -8.28
N TYR A 85 -4.40 9.99 -7.97
CA TYR A 85 -5.85 10.04 -7.74
C TYR A 85 -6.23 9.89 -6.27
N GLN A 86 -5.28 9.83 -5.33
CA GLN A 86 -5.56 9.57 -3.91
C GLN A 86 -6.56 10.60 -3.32
N GLN A 87 -6.33 11.89 -3.58
CA GLN A 87 -7.23 12.94 -3.07
C GLN A 87 -8.62 12.87 -3.71
N GLU A 88 -8.70 12.61 -5.00
CA GLU A 88 -9.98 12.49 -5.72
C GLU A 88 -10.79 11.30 -5.19
N VAL A 89 -10.17 10.13 -5.02
CA VAL A 89 -10.83 8.96 -4.43
C VAL A 89 -11.28 9.24 -2.99
N THR A 90 -10.47 9.97 -2.22
CA THR A 90 -10.82 10.37 -0.85
C THR A 90 -12.08 11.24 -0.82
N LEU A 91 -12.24 12.18 -1.77
CA LEU A 91 -13.45 13.00 -1.91
C LEU A 91 -14.68 12.18 -2.29
N LEU A 92 -14.50 11.08 -3.02
CA LEU A 92 -15.58 10.18 -3.44
C LEU A 92 -15.93 9.10 -2.39
N MET A 93 -15.25 9.08 -1.24
CA MET A 93 -15.48 8.09 -0.19
C MET A 93 -16.95 7.94 0.27
N PRO A 94 -17.76 9.02 0.40
CA PRO A 94 -19.17 8.86 0.74
C PRO A 94 -19.94 8.00 -0.28
N ARG A 95 -19.63 8.14 -1.57
CA ARG A 95 -20.24 7.34 -2.65
C ARG A 95 -19.72 5.90 -2.67
N VAL A 96 -18.44 5.71 -2.39
CA VAL A 96 -17.84 4.36 -2.22
C VAL A 96 -18.55 3.62 -1.09
N LEU A 97 -18.70 4.26 0.08
CA LEU A 97 -19.37 3.67 1.23
C LEU A 97 -20.83 3.32 0.95
N ASP A 98 -21.56 4.19 0.26
CA ASP A 98 -22.96 3.95 -0.13
C ASP A 98 -23.10 2.71 -1.03
N VAL A 99 -22.23 2.58 -2.03
CA VAL A 99 -22.19 1.44 -2.94
C VAL A 99 -21.86 0.14 -2.20
N LEU A 100 -20.86 0.16 -1.32
CA LEU A 100 -20.47 -1.02 -0.55
C LEU A 100 -21.57 -1.44 0.42
N ASN A 101 -22.21 -0.49 1.11
CA ASN A 101 -23.36 -0.75 1.98
C ASN A 101 -24.51 -1.38 1.20
N SER A 102 -24.88 -0.78 0.08
CA SER A 102 -25.98 -1.26 -0.78
C SER A 102 -25.70 -2.66 -1.31
N TYR A 103 -24.47 -2.92 -1.74
CA TYR A 103 -24.06 -4.23 -2.24
C TYR A 103 -24.07 -5.29 -1.14
N LEU A 104 -23.36 -5.07 -0.03
CA LEU A 104 -23.24 -6.05 1.05
C LEU A 104 -24.60 -6.38 1.68
N ARG A 105 -25.53 -5.42 1.73
CA ARG A 105 -26.89 -5.64 2.21
C ARG A 105 -27.75 -6.48 1.25
N ALA A 106 -27.44 -6.44 -0.05
CA ALA A 106 -28.17 -7.20 -1.06
C ALA A 106 -27.65 -8.63 -1.22
N VAL A 107 -26.47 -8.94 -0.69
CA VAL A 107 -25.90 -10.29 -0.73
C VAL A 107 -26.62 -11.20 0.27
N GLU A 108 -27.00 -12.39 -0.19
CA GLU A 108 -27.65 -13.40 0.66
C GLU A 108 -26.68 -13.96 1.70
N THR A 109 -27.18 -14.27 2.90
CA THR A 109 -26.35 -14.81 4.00
C THR A 109 -25.56 -16.05 3.59
N ALA A 110 -26.16 -16.94 2.81
CA ALA A 110 -25.53 -18.17 2.32
C ALA A 110 -24.35 -17.92 1.36
N GLU A 111 -24.26 -16.74 0.73
CA GLU A 111 -23.10 -16.37 -0.12
C GLU A 111 -21.85 -16.16 0.74
N PHE A 112 -21.99 -15.53 1.90
CA PHE A 112 -20.87 -15.20 2.78
C PHE A 112 -20.22 -16.43 3.43
N GLU A 113 -20.97 -17.53 3.58
CA GLU A 113 -20.51 -18.77 4.19
C GLU A 113 -19.72 -19.67 3.22
N ARG A 114 -19.69 -19.35 1.92
CA ARG A 114 -19.01 -20.20 0.93
C ARG A 114 -17.49 -20.05 0.99
N PRO A 115 -16.72 -21.13 0.70
CA PRO A 115 -15.25 -21.07 0.67
C PRO A 115 -14.69 -20.03 -0.30
N THR A 116 -15.41 -19.73 -1.38
CA THR A 116 -15.02 -18.77 -2.43
C THR A 116 -15.56 -17.36 -2.21
N ALA A 117 -16.29 -17.12 -1.11
CA ALA A 117 -17.01 -15.86 -0.87
C ALA A 117 -16.10 -14.65 -0.99
N LEU A 118 -14.97 -14.63 -0.28
CA LEU A 118 -14.06 -13.48 -0.28
C LEU A 118 -13.52 -13.12 -1.66
N ILE A 119 -13.20 -14.11 -2.49
CA ILE A 119 -12.66 -13.88 -3.84
C ILE A 119 -13.75 -13.21 -4.71
N THR A 120 -14.96 -13.77 -4.68
CA THR A 120 -16.10 -13.27 -5.45
C THR A 120 -16.54 -11.89 -4.97
N LEU A 121 -16.71 -11.70 -3.67
CA LEU A 121 -17.13 -10.43 -3.06
C LEU A 121 -16.11 -9.34 -3.35
N ARG A 122 -14.81 -9.61 -3.24
CA ARG A 122 -13.76 -8.63 -3.55
C ARG A 122 -13.86 -8.14 -4.99
N ALA A 123 -13.94 -9.06 -5.95
CA ALA A 123 -14.05 -8.70 -7.37
C ALA A 123 -15.31 -7.87 -7.65
N GLN A 124 -16.44 -8.28 -7.05
CA GLN A 124 -17.72 -7.61 -7.20
C GLN A 124 -17.76 -6.22 -6.54
N MET A 125 -17.13 -6.05 -5.38
CA MET A 125 -16.99 -4.76 -4.71
C MET A 125 -16.05 -3.84 -5.48
N LEU A 126 -14.86 -4.33 -5.87
CA LEU A 126 -13.90 -3.56 -6.66
C LEU A 126 -14.54 -3.02 -7.93
N ARG A 127 -15.28 -3.85 -8.67
CA ARG A 127 -15.96 -3.42 -9.88
C ARG A 127 -16.95 -2.28 -9.61
N ARG A 128 -17.75 -2.37 -8.55
CA ARG A 128 -18.73 -1.34 -8.19
C ARG A 128 -18.06 -0.05 -7.72
N VAL A 129 -16.96 -0.15 -6.97
CA VAL A 129 -16.15 1.01 -6.57
C VAL A 129 -15.55 1.70 -7.80
N GLN A 130 -15.04 0.96 -8.78
CA GLN A 130 -14.52 1.52 -10.03
C GLN A 130 -15.61 2.24 -10.85
N LEU A 131 -16.86 1.78 -10.81
CA LEU A 131 -17.97 2.46 -11.50
C LEU A 131 -18.24 3.87 -10.94
N VAL A 132 -18.00 4.09 -9.65
CA VAL A 132 -18.25 5.38 -9.00
C VAL A 132 -17.03 6.26 -8.85
N THR A 133 -15.85 5.66 -8.79
CA THR A 133 -14.57 6.37 -8.69
C THR A 133 -13.96 6.68 -10.05
N GLY A 134 -14.39 6.02 -11.12
CA GLY A 134 -13.80 6.13 -12.45
C GLY A 134 -12.86 4.96 -12.75
N GLN A 135 -12.77 4.60 -14.04
CA GLN A 135 -11.87 3.54 -14.50
C GLN A 135 -10.41 3.91 -14.20
N ASP A 136 -9.60 2.92 -13.88
CA ASP A 136 -8.14 3.00 -13.63
C ASP A 136 -7.68 3.84 -12.41
N ARG A 137 -8.61 4.37 -11.60
CA ARG A 137 -8.25 5.12 -10.38
C ARG A 137 -8.01 4.23 -9.17
N VAL A 138 -8.76 3.13 -9.09
CA VAL A 138 -8.67 2.12 -8.03
C VAL A 138 -8.19 0.82 -8.66
N ARG A 139 -7.04 0.33 -8.20
CA ARG A 139 -6.38 -0.87 -8.71
C ARG A 139 -6.87 -2.12 -8.00
N ASP A 140 -7.05 -2.05 -6.69
CA ASP A 140 -7.50 -3.17 -5.88
C ASP A 140 -8.28 -2.75 -4.63
N LEU A 141 -8.99 -3.70 -4.04
CA LEU A 141 -9.70 -3.60 -2.77
C LEU A 141 -9.18 -4.68 -1.81
N LEU A 142 -8.48 -4.22 -0.78
CA LEU A 142 -7.83 -5.07 0.21
C LEU A 142 -8.76 -5.22 1.42
N ILE A 143 -9.34 -6.41 1.59
CA ILE A 143 -10.17 -6.72 2.75
C ILE A 143 -9.25 -7.04 3.93
N THR A 144 -9.42 -6.32 5.03
CA THR A 144 -8.61 -6.43 6.26
C THR A 144 -9.40 -7.07 7.40
N GLU A 145 -10.71 -6.91 7.43
CA GLU A 145 -11.60 -7.56 8.38
C GLU A 145 -12.85 -8.06 7.66
N PHE A 146 -13.24 -9.31 7.93
CA PHE A 146 -14.45 -9.93 7.43
C PHE A 146 -14.91 -10.99 8.44
N VAL A 147 -15.88 -10.62 9.28
CA VAL A 147 -16.35 -11.47 10.38
C VAL A 147 -17.87 -11.47 10.41
N LEU A 148 -18.47 -12.66 10.43
CA LEU A 148 -19.90 -12.85 10.65
C LEU A 148 -20.14 -13.15 12.13
N ASN A 149 -21.01 -12.37 12.76
CA ASN A 149 -21.47 -12.53 14.15
C ASN A 149 -22.96 -12.81 14.19
#